data_AF-A0A9D8A676-F1
#
_entry.id   AF-A0A9D8A676-F1
#
_cell.length_a   1.000
_cell.length_b   1.000
_cell.length_c   1.000
_cell.angle_alpha   90.00
_cell.angle_beta   90.00
_cell.angle_gamma   90.00
#
_symmetry.space_group_name_H-M   'P 1'
#
loop_
_entity.id
_entity.type
_entity.pdbx_description
1 polymer ?
#
loop_
_entity_poly.entity_id
_entity_poly.type
_entity_poly.pdbx_seq_one_letter_code
_entity_poly.pdbx_strand_id
1 'polypeptide(L)'
;HRELNMGAVHISDKYRNNRAENSHQRTRQQERQMRRFKSAGHAQRFLSMHGMIHNIFNLGRHLISARCFRELRVRAFLNWRDLTQPSCA
;
A
#
# COMPACT_ATOMS: atom_id res chain seq x y z
N HIS A 1 -10.22 23.69 -25.00
CA HIS A 1 -10.36 22.23 -25.08
C HIS A 1 -8.98 21.67 -25.37
N ARG A 2 -8.34 20.94 -24.44
CA ARG A 2 -6.95 20.50 -24.59
C ARG A 2 -6.97 19.17 -25.34
N GLU A 3 -6.71 19.21 -26.64
CA GLU A 3 -6.62 18.02 -27.47
C GLU A 3 -5.37 17.23 -27.09
N LEU A 4 -5.56 16.11 -26.40
CA LEU A 4 -4.51 15.14 -26.18
C LEU A 4 -4.32 14.39 -27.49
N ASN A 5 -3.27 14.77 -28.23
CA ASN A 5 -2.88 14.15 -29.50
C ASN A 5 -2.41 12.71 -29.26
N MET A 6 -3.36 11.79 -29.04
CA MET A 6 -3.12 10.37 -28.85
C MET A 6 -3.00 9.70 -30.22
N GLY A 7 -1.86 9.87 -30.89
CA GLY A 7 -1.52 9.16 -32.13
C GLY A 7 -1.25 7.66 -31.94
N ALA A 8 -1.46 7.13 -30.73
CA ALA A 8 -1.32 5.71 -30.43
C ALA A 8 -2.62 4.97 -30.80
N VAL A 9 -2.49 3.92 -31.61
CA VAL A 9 -3.61 3.03 -31.95
C VAL A 9 -4.26 2.53 -30.65
N HIS A 10 -5.56 2.75 -30.51
CA HIS A 10 -6.32 2.26 -29.35
C HIS A 10 -6.43 0.74 -29.42
N ILE A 11 -5.70 0.02 -28.56
CA ILE A 11 -5.72 -1.44 -28.51
C ILE A 11 -6.72 -1.91 -27.45
N SER A 12 -7.85 -2.45 -27.89
CA SER A 12 -8.93 -2.96 -27.04
C SER A 12 -8.81 -4.45 -26.68
N ASP A 13 -7.67 -5.07 -27.01
CA ASP A 13 -7.42 -6.48 -26.75
C ASP A 13 -7.62 -6.81 -25.26
N LYS A 14 -8.47 -7.81 -25.02
CA LYS A 14 -8.79 -8.28 -23.67
C LYS A 14 -7.48 -8.64 -22.94
N TYR A 15 -7.31 -8.13 -21.72
CA TYR A 15 -6.18 -8.37 -20.82
C TYR A 15 -4.85 -7.67 -21.14
N ARG A 16 -4.72 -6.90 -22.23
CA ARG A 16 -3.45 -6.18 -22.51
C ARG A 16 -3.08 -5.16 -21.43
N ASN A 17 -4.06 -4.60 -20.75
CA ASN A 17 -3.86 -3.66 -19.65
C ASN A 17 -3.71 -4.34 -18.27
N ASN A 18 -3.86 -5.67 -18.17
CA ASN A 18 -3.86 -6.38 -16.89
C ASN A 18 -2.61 -6.08 -16.04
N ARG A 19 -1.43 -5.93 -16.64
CA ARG A 19 -0.20 -5.64 -15.89
C ARG A 19 -0.25 -4.28 -15.22
N ALA A 20 -0.66 -3.26 -15.96
CA ALA A 20 -0.85 -1.91 -15.42
C ALA A 20 -1.97 -1.91 -14.37
N GLU A 21 -3.12 -2.53 -14.68
CA GLU A 21 -4.25 -2.61 -13.74
C GLU A 21 -3.92 -3.36 -12.45
N ASN A 22 -3.23 -4.51 -12.54
CA ASN A 22 -2.84 -5.32 -11.39
C ASN A 22 -1.80 -4.63 -10.51
N SER A 23 -0.90 -3.83 -11.08
CA SER A 23 0.05 -3.04 -10.26
C SER A 23 -0.66 -2.04 -9.33
N HIS A 24 -1.86 -1.57 -9.70
CA HIS A 24 -2.65 -0.64 -8.90
C HIS A 24 -3.68 -1.31 -7.99
N GLN A 25 -3.87 -2.64 -8.06
CA GLN A 25 -4.91 -3.33 -7.28
C GLN A 25 -4.77 -3.09 -5.78
N ARG A 26 -3.55 -3.16 -5.24
CA ARG A 26 -3.29 -3.01 -3.80
C ARG A 26 -3.68 -1.61 -3.31
N THR A 27 -3.28 -0.58 -4.04
CA THR A 27 -3.63 0.81 -3.76
C THR A 27 -5.14 1.04 -3.83
N ARG A 28 -5.80 0.55 -4.90
CA ARG A 28 -7.26 0.66 -5.05
C ARG A 28 -8.04 -0.07 -3.96
N GLN A 29 -7.55 -1.23 -3.51
CA GLN A 29 -8.18 -1.98 -2.43
C GLN A 29 -8.11 -1.21 -1.10
N GLN A 30 -6.98 -0.57 -0.80
CA GLN A 30 -6.82 0.27 0.39
C GLN A 30 -7.71 1.52 0.33
N GLU A 31 -7.76 2.21 -0.82
CA GLU A 31 -8.68 3.34 -1.02
C GLU A 31 -10.15 2.96 -0.78
N ARG A 32 -10.55 1.78 -1.26
CA ARG A 32 -11.91 1.24 -1.06
C ARG A 32 -12.18 0.91 0.40
N GLN A 33 -11.26 0.22 1.08
CA GLN A 33 -11.41 -0.11 2.50
C GLN A 33 -11.48 1.14 3.38
N MET A 34 -10.76 2.20 3.01
CA MET A 34 -10.68 3.44 3.79
C MET A 34 -11.75 4.49 3.44
N ARG A 35 -12.82 4.11 2.71
CA ARG A 35 -13.98 4.98 2.40
C ARG A 35 -13.58 6.36 1.84
N ARG A 36 -12.71 6.38 0.82
CA ARG A 36 -12.21 7.57 0.08
C ARG A 36 -11.40 8.55 0.95
N PHE A 37 -10.29 9.04 0.38
CA PHE A 37 -9.52 10.12 0.98
C PHE A 37 -10.21 11.48 0.77
N LYS A 38 -10.09 12.37 1.75
CA LYS A 38 -10.63 13.74 1.67
C LYS A 38 -9.96 14.58 0.56
N SER A 39 -8.71 14.30 0.22
CA SER A 39 -7.96 14.97 -0.85
C SER A 39 -6.75 14.14 -1.31
N ALA A 40 -6.18 14.48 -2.48
CA ALA A 40 -4.96 13.87 -2.99
C ALA A 40 -3.75 14.05 -2.05
N GLY A 41 -3.61 15.23 -1.42
CA GLY A 41 -2.55 15.47 -0.43
C GLY A 41 -2.68 14.59 0.82
N HIS A 42 -3.91 14.29 1.23
CA HIS A 42 -4.16 13.36 2.34
C HIS A 42 -3.76 11.93 1.98
N ALA A 43 -4.10 11.49 0.76
CA ALA A 43 -3.67 10.21 0.22
C ALA A 43 -2.14 10.11 0.15
N GLN A 44 -1.46 11.14 -0.33
CA GLN A 44 0.00 11.17 -0.44
C GLN A 44 0.67 10.98 0.93
N ARG A 45 0.25 11.77 1.94
CA ARG A 45 0.80 11.66 3.32
C ARG A 45 0.56 10.27 3.91
N PHE A 46 -0.64 9.74 3.71
CA PHE A 46 -0.97 8.39 4.15
C PHE A 46 -0.09 7.35 3.47
N LEU A 47 0.00 7.36 2.14
CA LEU A 47 0.75 6.37 1.36
C LEU A 47 2.26 6.40 1.70
N SER A 48 2.82 7.59 1.93
CA SER A 48 4.23 7.75 2.33
C SER A 48 4.57 7.01 3.63
N MET A 49 3.67 7.03 4.62
CA MET A 49 3.88 6.33 5.90
C MET A 49 3.41 4.88 5.86
N HIS A 50 2.30 4.62 5.14
CA HIS A 50 1.65 3.32 5.10
C HIS A 50 2.58 2.24 4.53
N GLY A 51 3.40 2.54 3.51
CA GLY A 51 4.36 1.59 2.97
C GLY A 51 5.37 1.08 4.01
N MET A 52 5.89 1.98 4.85
CA MET A 52 6.84 1.64 5.92
C MET A 52 6.18 0.75 6.98
N ILE A 53 4.98 1.13 7.44
CA ILE A 53 4.22 0.36 8.44
C ILE A 53 3.87 -1.03 7.89
N HIS A 54 3.35 -1.07 6.66
CA HIS A 54 2.96 -2.33 6.03
C HIS A 54 4.14 -3.30 5.89
N ASN A 55 5.35 -2.80 5.60
CA ASN A 55 6.54 -3.66 5.51
C ASN A 55 6.84 -4.39 6.83
N ILE A 56 6.76 -3.67 7.96
CA ILE A 56 7.04 -4.22 9.31
C ILE A 56 6.07 -5.36 9.66
N PHE A 57 4.81 -5.28 9.22
CA PHE A 57 3.78 -6.27 9.54
C PHE A 57 3.56 -7.34 8.46
N ASN A 58 4.10 -7.17 7.25
CA ASN A 58 3.95 -8.10 6.14
C ASN A 58 4.97 -9.25 6.21
N LEU A 59 4.95 -10.01 7.31
CA LEU A 59 5.94 -11.04 7.67
C LEU A 59 5.78 -12.37 6.92
N GLY A 60 4.96 -12.43 5.86
CA GLY A 60 4.80 -13.64 5.04
C GLY A 60 4.38 -14.88 5.85
N ARG A 61 3.21 -14.86 6.51
CA ARG A 61 2.73 -15.94 7.41
C ARG A 61 2.86 -17.36 6.85
N HIS A 62 2.75 -17.53 5.53
CA HIS A 62 2.81 -18.82 4.85
C HIS A 62 4.24 -19.35 4.66
N LEU A 63 5.27 -18.51 4.83
CA LEU A 63 6.69 -18.87 4.66
C LEU A 63 7.36 -19.26 5.97
N ILE A 64 6.71 -19.07 7.12
CA ILE A 64 7.32 -19.25 8.44
C ILE A 64 6.41 -20.05 9.38
N SER A 65 7.05 -20.70 10.36
CA SER A 65 6.34 -21.45 11.41
C SER A 65 5.46 -20.51 12.26
N ALA A 66 4.42 -21.08 12.87
CA ALA A 66 3.52 -20.30 13.73
C ALA A 66 4.25 -19.64 14.91
N ARG A 67 5.25 -20.32 15.48
CA ARG A 67 6.09 -19.78 16.56
C ARG A 67 6.92 -18.59 16.08
N CYS A 68 7.64 -18.74 14.98
CA CYS A 68 8.46 -17.67 14.40
C CYS A 68 7.60 -16.45 14.03
N PHE A 69 6.41 -16.68 13.46
CA PHE A 69 5.47 -15.61 13.15
C PHE A 69 5.02 -14.83 14.39
N ARG A 70 4.74 -15.52 15.51
CA ARG A 70 4.38 -14.87 16.79
C ARG A 70 5.53 -14.01 17.32
N GLU A 71 6.76 -14.53 17.32
CA GLU A 71 7.94 -13.81 17.78
C GLU A 71 8.21 -12.55 16.93
N LEU A 72 8.15 -12.68 15.59
CA LEU A 72 8.31 -11.54 14.68
C LEU A 72 7.18 -10.51 14.83
N ARG A 73 5.93 -10.95 15.08
CA ARG A 73 4.81 -10.05 15.39
C ARG A 73 5.03 -9.26 16.67
N VAL A 74 5.53 -9.89 17.73
CA VAL A 74 5.85 -9.19 18.99
C VAL A 74 6.93 -8.14 18.75
N ARG A 75 8.01 -8.49 18.03
CA ARG A 75 9.07 -7.54 17.68
C ARG A 75 8.56 -6.36 16.84
N ALA A 76 7.72 -6.63 15.85
CA ALA A 76 7.07 -5.61 15.04
C ALA A 76 6.27 -4.61 15.89
N PHE A 77 5.52 -5.09 16.89
CA PHE A 77 4.77 -4.23 17.80
C PHE A 77 5.67 -3.41 18.75
N LEU A 78 6.77 -3.99 19.23
CA LEU A 78 7.74 -3.25 20.05
C LEU A 78 8.36 -2.10 19.25
N ASN A 79 8.87 -2.39 18.05
CA ASN A 79 9.42 -1.37 17.15
C ASN A 79 8.39 -0.28 16.84
N TRP A 80 7.13 -0.67 16.59
CA TRP A 80 6.06 0.30 16.35
C TRP A 80 5.81 1.18 17.57
N ARG A 81 5.75 0.59 18.76
CA ARG A 81 5.55 1.33 20.01
C ARG A 81 6.67 2.34 20.22
N ASP A 82 7.91 1.96 19.97
CA ASP A 82 9.08 2.84 20.15
C ASP A 82 9.07 4.00 19.14
N LEU A 83 8.73 3.73 17.87
CA LEU A 83 8.61 4.75 16.82
C LEU A 83 7.43 5.71 17.01
N THR A 84 6.39 5.28 17.75
CA THR A 84 5.18 6.07 18.00
C THR A 84 5.06 6.60 19.42
N GLN A 85 6.03 6.28 20.29
CA GLN A 85 6.12 6.97 21.56
C GLN A 85 6.27 8.45 21.26
N PRO A 86 5.40 9.31 21.81
CA PRO A 86 5.67 10.74 21.76
C PRO A 86 7.01 10.95 22.45
N SER A 87 8.00 11.46 21.71
CA SER A 87 9.18 12.02 22.35
C SER A 87 8.66 13.10 23.28
N CYS A 88 8.75 12.88 24.59
CA CYS A 88 8.47 13.95 25.55
C CYS A 88 9.27 15.17 25.11
N ALA A 89 8.57 16.22 24.71
CA ALA A 89 9.06 17.57 24.50
C ALA A 89 8.32 18.46 25.49
#